data_AF-A0A151UII1-F1
#
_entry.id   AF-A0A151UII1-F1
#
_cell.length_a   1.000
_cell.length_b   1.000
_cell.length_c   1.000
_cell.angle_alpha   90.00
_cell.angle_beta   90.00
_cell.angle_gamma   90.00
#
_symmetry.space_group_name_H-M   'P 1'
#
loop_
_entity.id
_entity.type
_entity.pdbx_description
1 polymer ?
#
loop_
_entity_poly.entity_id
_entity_poly.type
_entity_poly.pdbx_seq_one_letter_code
_entity_poly.pdbx_strand_id
1 'polypeptide(L)'
;MHDDSLALGDHYKQPPRRVHRTPKTRESRVDLPYFHGKDDVEGYLDWEMKVEQIFTFHQVSEETKVSLATLSFQGHAMYWWTSLVRDRRLHNDPPI
;
A
#
# COMPACT_ATOMS: atom_id res chain seq x y z
N MET A 1 3.60 -25.75 65.20
CA MET A 1 3.87 -26.14 63.81
C MET A 1 2.77 -27.11 63.44
N HIS A 2 1.78 -26.77 62.62
CA HIS A 2 1.93 -26.48 61.20
C HIS A 2 1.04 -25.31 60.76
N ASP A 3 1.62 -24.55 59.84
CA ASP A 3 1.05 -23.51 58.99
C ASP A 3 0.25 -24.19 57.90
N ASP A 4 -0.99 -23.78 57.63
CA ASP A 4 -1.63 -24.06 56.34
C ASP A 4 -2.44 -22.84 55.93
N SER A 5 -1.72 -21.97 55.23
CA SER A 5 -2.18 -20.75 54.58
C SER A 5 -3.42 -21.02 53.72
N LEU A 6 -4.47 -20.24 53.97
CA LEU A 6 -5.63 -20.12 53.11
C LEU A 6 -5.17 -19.75 51.70
N ALA A 7 -5.37 -20.67 50.75
CA ALA A 7 -5.14 -20.47 49.31
C ALA A 7 -6.13 -19.43 48.77
N LEU A 8 -5.83 -18.15 49.03
CA LEU A 8 -6.54 -17.01 48.49
C LEU A 8 -6.06 -16.80 47.05
N GLY A 9 -6.95 -16.97 46.06
CA GLY A 9 -6.80 -16.20 44.82
C GLY A 9 -6.98 -16.91 43.48
N ASP A 10 -7.60 -18.09 43.41
CA ASP A 10 -7.86 -18.76 42.11
C ASP A 10 -8.98 -18.14 41.25
N HIS A 11 -9.34 -16.87 41.47
CA HIS A 11 -10.52 -16.24 40.85
C HIS A 11 -10.27 -14.93 40.10
N TYR A 12 -9.03 -14.60 39.75
CA TYR A 12 -8.81 -13.55 38.76
C TYR A 12 -8.89 -14.12 37.34
N LYS A 13 -10.13 -14.34 36.86
CA LYS A 13 -10.36 -14.46 35.41
C LYS A 13 -9.98 -13.11 34.80
N GLN A 14 -8.82 -13.06 34.15
CA GLN A 14 -8.38 -11.88 33.42
C GLN A 14 -9.52 -11.45 32.47
N PRO A 15 -9.91 -10.16 32.46
CA PRO A 15 -10.86 -9.69 31.47
C PRO A 15 -10.29 -9.99 30.08
N PRO A 16 -11.11 -10.45 29.11
CA PRO A 16 -10.61 -10.70 27.78
C PRO A 16 -9.98 -9.40 27.28
N ARG A 17 -8.65 -9.42 27.07
CA ARG A 17 -7.92 -8.33 26.45
C ARG A 17 -8.72 -7.96 25.21
N ARG A 18 -9.31 -6.77 25.19
CA ARG A 18 -9.82 -6.16 23.95
C ARG A 18 -8.61 -6.09 23.03
N VAL A 19 -8.45 -7.11 22.21
CA VAL A 19 -7.60 -7.05 21.03
C VAL A 19 -8.18 -5.86 20.28
N HIS A 20 -7.48 -4.74 20.31
CA HIS A 20 -7.72 -3.68 19.36
C HIS A 20 -7.50 -4.35 18.02
N ARG A 21 -8.59 -4.85 17.42
CA ARG A 21 -8.62 -5.18 16.00
C ARG A 21 -8.36 -3.84 15.36
N THR A 22 -7.09 -3.57 15.06
CA THR A 22 -6.76 -2.62 14.03
C THR A 22 -7.63 -3.01 12.84
N PRO A 23 -8.40 -2.07 12.26
CA PRO A 23 -9.14 -2.36 11.06
C PRO A 23 -8.11 -2.95 10.08
N LYS A 24 -8.31 -4.20 9.65
CA LYS A 24 -7.56 -4.71 8.53
C LYS A 24 -7.96 -3.80 7.38
N THR A 25 -7.06 -2.89 6.99
CA THR A 25 -7.22 -2.07 5.79
C THR A 25 -7.49 -3.07 4.68
N ARG A 26 -8.72 -3.11 4.18
CA ARG A 26 -9.02 -3.89 2.98
C ARG A 26 -8.16 -3.25 1.90
N GLU A 27 -7.15 -3.97 1.43
CA GLU A 27 -6.43 -3.57 0.23
C GLU A 27 -7.47 -3.40 -0.87
N SER A 28 -7.69 -2.14 -1.26
CA SER A 28 -8.58 -1.81 -2.36
C SER A 28 -7.97 -2.48 -3.58
N ARG A 29 -8.63 -3.51 -4.11
CA ARG A 29 -8.24 -4.10 -5.39
C ARG A 29 -8.60 -3.08 -6.46
N VAL A 30 -7.62 -2.26 -6.82
CA VAL A 30 -7.73 -1.25 -7.88
C VAL A 30 -7.32 -1.90 -9.19
N ASP A 31 -8.19 -1.84 -10.20
CA ASP A 31 -7.85 -2.26 -11.56
C ASP A 31 -7.49 -1.01 -12.37
N LEU A 32 -6.25 -0.93 -12.84
CA LEU A 32 -5.73 0.25 -13.53
C LEU A 32 -5.54 -0.04 -15.02
N PRO A 33 -5.89 0.92 -15.91
CA PRO A 33 -5.63 0.77 -17.33
C PRO A 33 -4.14 0.67 -17.62
N TYR A 34 -3.73 -0.18 -18.55
CA TYR A 34 -2.32 -0.33 -18.89
C TYR A 34 -1.78 0.86 -19.68
N PHE A 35 -0.55 1.27 -19.37
CA PHE A 35 0.20 2.28 -20.12
C PHE A 35 1.47 1.71 -20.71
N HIS A 36 1.62 1.83 -22.03
CA HIS A 36 2.76 1.25 -22.76
C HIS A 36 3.93 2.22 -22.96
N GLY A 37 3.74 3.53 -22.71
CA GLY A 37 4.80 4.54 -22.89
C GLY A 37 5.20 4.74 -24.35
N LYS A 38 4.22 4.91 -25.24
CA LYS A 38 4.46 5.28 -26.65
C LYS A 38 4.59 6.80 -26.77
N ASP A 39 5.12 7.28 -27.89
CA ASP A 39 5.19 8.70 -28.25
C ASP A 39 3.79 9.25 -28.63
N ASP A 40 2.83 9.08 -27.73
CA ASP A 40 1.42 9.45 -27.89
C ASP A 40 0.99 10.23 -26.65
N VAL A 41 0.96 11.55 -26.81
CA VAL A 41 0.59 12.48 -25.73
C VAL A 41 -0.87 12.29 -25.33
N GLU A 42 -1.77 12.08 -26.29
CA GLU A 42 -3.20 11.85 -26.00
C GLU A 42 -3.37 10.55 -25.21
N GLY A 43 -2.64 9.49 -25.60
CA GLY A 43 -2.63 8.23 -24.88
C GLY A 43 -2.15 8.34 -23.42
N TYR A 44 -1.17 9.21 -23.13
CA TYR A 44 -0.77 9.51 -21.75
C TYR A 44 -1.87 10.22 -20.98
N LEU A 45 -2.46 11.30 -21.55
CA LEU A 45 -3.48 12.10 -20.87
C LEU A 45 -4.74 11.28 -20.58
N ASP A 46 -5.17 10.45 -21.52
CA ASP A 46 -6.32 9.55 -21.34
C ASP A 46 -6.08 8.52 -20.24
N TRP A 47 -4.87 7.97 -20.17
CA TRP A 47 -4.48 7.04 -19.12
C TRP A 47 -4.45 7.73 -17.76
N GLU A 48 -3.78 8.87 -17.65
CA GLU A 48 -3.64 9.65 -16.41
C GLU A 48 -5.01 10.05 -15.86
N MET A 49 -5.88 10.59 -16.71
CA MET A 49 -7.23 11.00 -16.32
C MET A 49 -8.05 9.81 -15.77
N LYS A 50 -7.99 8.64 -16.42
CA LYS A 50 -8.69 7.44 -15.96
C LYS A 50 -8.12 6.94 -14.63
N VAL A 51 -6.79 6.91 -14.49
CA VAL A 51 -6.12 6.51 -13.25
C VAL A 51 -6.51 7.42 -12.08
N GLU A 52 -6.53 8.73 -12.27
CA GLU A 52 -6.95 9.68 -11.22
C GLU A 52 -8.43 9.53 -10.83
N GLN A 53 -9.32 9.27 -11.80
CA GLN A 53 -10.72 8.95 -11.50
C GLN A 53 -10.85 7.69 -10.65
N ILE A 54 -10.09 6.64 -10.99
CA ILE A 54 -10.07 5.38 -10.24
C ILE A 54 -9.50 5.59 -8.83
N PHE A 55 -8.41 6.33 -8.68
CA PHE A 55 -7.84 6.66 -7.37
C PHE A 55 -8.81 7.44 -6.49
N THR A 56 -9.52 8.40 -7.08
CA THR A 56 -10.56 9.18 -6.37
C THR A 56 -11.69 8.26 -5.90
N PHE A 57 -12.18 7.38 -6.77
CA PHE A 57 -13.26 6.44 -6.43
C PHE A 57 -12.87 5.46 -5.32
N HIS A 58 -11.64 4.93 -5.40
CA HIS A 58 -11.10 3.98 -4.42
C HIS A 58 -10.50 4.64 -3.17
N GLN A 59 -10.48 5.97 -3.09
CA GLN A 59 -9.86 6.74 -2.00
C GLN A 59 -8.40 6.32 -1.74
N VAL A 60 -7.63 6.15 -2.81
CA VAL A 60 -6.21 5.79 -2.74
C VAL A 60 -5.43 6.95 -2.12
N SER A 61 -4.56 6.65 -1.14
CA SER A 61 -3.74 7.67 -0.51
C SER A 61 -2.63 8.16 -1.45
N GLU A 62 -2.28 9.44 -1.36
CA GLU A 62 -1.19 10.04 -2.16
C GLU A 62 0.12 9.24 -2.06
N GLU A 63 0.44 8.73 -0.87
CA GLU A 63 1.63 7.91 -0.61
C GLU A 63 1.69 6.60 -1.43
N THR A 64 0.54 6.08 -1.88
CA THR A 64 0.45 4.80 -2.60
C THR A 64 0.12 4.94 -4.08
N LYS A 65 -0.34 6.11 -4.53
CA LYS A 65 -0.74 6.38 -5.92
C LYS A 65 0.37 6.04 -6.92
N VAL A 66 1.58 6.55 -6.69
CA VAL A 66 2.71 6.32 -7.61
C VAL A 66 3.02 4.83 -7.70
N SER A 67 3.13 4.16 -6.54
CA SER A 67 3.38 2.72 -6.49
C SER A 67 2.33 1.93 -7.27
N LEU A 68 1.04 2.25 -7.11
CA LEU A 68 -0.03 1.59 -7.85
C LEU A 68 -0.02 1.92 -9.35
N ALA A 69 0.16 3.18 -9.74
CA ALA A 69 0.21 3.60 -11.14
C ALA A 69 1.31 2.85 -11.90
N THR A 70 2.47 2.65 -11.27
CA THR A 70 3.60 1.94 -11.88
C THR A 70 3.31 0.47 -12.17
N LEU A 71 2.37 -0.17 -11.44
CA LEU A 71 1.93 -1.54 -11.72
C LEU A 71 1.14 -1.64 -13.03
N SER A 72 0.61 -0.52 -13.52
CA SER A 72 -0.08 -0.45 -14.81
C SER A 72 0.87 -0.25 -16.00
N PHE A 73 2.16 -0.01 -15.74
CA PHE A 73 3.14 0.15 -16.82
C PHE A 73 3.43 -1.17 -17.52
N GLN A 74 3.52 -1.10 -18.84
CA GLN A 74 3.87 -2.21 -19.72
C GLN A 74 4.89 -1.73 -20.76
N GLY A 75 5.63 -2.67 -21.35
CA GLY A 75 6.56 -2.38 -22.45
C GLY A 75 7.55 -1.25 -22.12
N HIS A 76 7.62 -0.24 -22.99
CA HIS A 76 8.56 0.87 -22.89
C HIS A 76 8.42 1.66 -21.59
N ALA A 77 7.19 1.95 -21.14
CA ALA A 77 6.96 2.62 -19.86
C ALA A 77 7.62 1.88 -18.68
N MET A 78 7.50 0.55 -18.65
CA MET A 78 8.06 -0.26 -17.57
C MET A 78 9.60 -0.25 -17.58
N TYR A 79 10.22 -0.32 -18.76
CA TYR A 79 11.68 -0.22 -18.90
C TYR A 79 12.22 1.15 -18.51
N TRP A 80 11.52 2.22 -18.91
CA TRP A 80 11.85 3.59 -18.53
C TRP A 80 11.79 3.76 -17.01
N TRP A 81 10.69 3.37 -16.37
CA TRP A 81 10.53 3.48 -14.92
C TRP A 81 11.60 2.72 -14.14
N THR A 82 11.88 1.47 -14.55
CA THR A 82 12.91 0.64 -13.91
C THR A 82 14.30 1.29 -14.03
N SER A 83 14.60 1.86 -15.19
CA SER A 83 15.86 2.55 -15.44
C SER A 83 15.99 3.83 -14.60
N LEU A 84 14.91 4.62 -14.49
CA LEU A 84 14.84 5.82 -13.67
C LEU A 84 15.07 5.51 -12.19
N VAL A 85 14.36 4.50 -11.65
CA VAL A 85 14.52 4.10 -10.24
C VAL A 85 15.94 3.62 -9.95
N ARG A 86 16.56 2.88 -10.88
CA ARG A 86 17.96 2.45 -10.76
C ARG A 86 18.91 3.65 -10.73
N ASP A 87 18.74 4.60 -11.66
CA ASP A 87 19.61 5.76 -11.77
C ASP A 87 19.57 6.63 -10.50
N ARG A 88 18.36 6.91 -9.99
CA ARG A 88 18.14 7.62 -8.72
C ARG A 88 18.84 6.94 -7.54
N ARG A 89 18.79 5.61 -7.47
CA ARG A 89 19.48 4.84 -6.41
C ARG A 89 21.00 4.99 -6.50
N LEU A 90 21.57 5.02 -7.71
CA LEU A 90 23.01 5.24 -7.91
C LEU A 90 23.44 6.65 -7.49
N HIS A 91 22.56 7.63 -7.69
CA HIS A 91 22.79 9.02 -7.29
C HIS A 91 22.44 9.31 -5.82
N ASN A 92 21.98 8.31 -5.04
CA ASN A 92 21.50 8.46 -3.66
C ASN A 92 20.34 9.46 -3.53
N ASP A 93 19.52 9.58 -4.57
CA ASP A 93 18.31 10.39 -4.52
C ASP A 93 17.25 9.74 -3.62
N PRO A 94 16.32 10.54 -3.05
CA PRO A 94 15.17 10.01 -2.33
C PRO A 94 14.33 9.06 -3.22
N PRO A 95 13.74 8.00 -2.62
CA PRO A 95 12.79 7.15 -3.32
C PRO A 95 11.60 7.96 -3.85
N ILE A 96 11.02 7.49 -4.96
CA ILE A 96 9.83 8.07 -5.56
C ILE A 96 8.59 7.55 -4.84
#